data_AF-A0A0J6ZCT3-F1
#
_entry.id   AF-A0A0J6ZCT3-F1
#
_cell.length_a   1.000
_cell.length_b   1.000
_cell.length_c   1.000
_cell.angle_alpha   90.00
_cell.angle_beta   90.00
_cell.angle_gamma   90.00
#
_symmetry.space_group_name_H-M   'P 1'
#
loop_
_entity.id
_entity.type
_entity.pdbx_description
1 polymer ?
#
loop_
_entity_poly.entity_id
_entity_poly.type
_entity_poly.pdbx_seq_one_letter_code
_entity_poly.pdbx_strand_id
1 'polypeptide(L)' 'MSNLEIHASTTGYDDAEAIATMLELAATAVREAGGTAVDLTDQTTTVNQESHPQQVYWSMHFGG' A
#
# COMPACT_ATOMS: atom_id res chain seq x y z
N MET A 1 21.76 -2.39 -3.64
CA MET A 1 21.01 -2.37 -2.36
C MET A 1 19.56 -2.29 -2.75
N SER A 2 18.69 -3.10 -2.18
CA SER A 2 17.25 -2.99 -2.46
C SER A 2 16.68 -1.90 -1.55
N ASN A 3 16.09 -0.87 -2.14
CA ASN A 3 15.36 0.18 -1.46
C ASN A 3 13.86 -0.10 -1.53
N LEU A 4 13.13 0.29 -0.48
CA LEU A 4 11.67 0.27 -0.45
C LEU A 4 11.19 1.70 -0.21
N GLU A 5 10.46 2.23 -1.18
CA GLU A 5 9.80 3.53 -1.10
C GLU A 5 8.30 3.32 -1.25
N ILE A 6 7.52 3.85 -0.31
CA ILE A 6 6.06 3.76 -0.32
C ILE A 6 5.51 5.16 -0.10
N HIS A 7 4.64 5.59 -1.01
CA HIS A 7 3.87 6.82 -0.88
C HIS A 7 2.41 6.45 -0.76
N ALA A 8 1.73 6.93 0.28
CA ALA A 8 0.32 6.69 0.49
C ALA A 8 -0.40 7.93 0.99
N SER A 9 -1.65 8.08 0.58
CA SER A 9 -2.58 9.07 1.08
C SER A 9 -3.96 8.46 1.27
N THR A 10 -4.67 8.95 2.28
CA THR A 10 -5.98 8.46 2.69
C THR A 10 -7.00 9.58 2.57
N THR A 11 -8.28 9.19 2.45
CA THR A 11 -9.41 10.12 2.31
C THR A 11 -10.34 10.12 3.53
N GLY A 12 -10.01 9.34 4.56
CA GLY A 12 -10.97 8.87 5.54
C GLY A 12 -10.74 9.32 6.98
N TYR A 13 -11.56 8.75 7.85
CA TYR A 13 -11.70 9.15 9.26
C TYR A 13 -10.70 8.45 10.20
N ASP A 14 -10.24 7.26 9.81
CA ASP A 14 -9.25 6.47 10.55
C ASP A 14 -8.10 6.06 9.61
N ASP A 15 -7.14 6.97 9.49
CA ASP A 15 -5.98 6.79 8.61
C ASP A 15 -5.08 5.63 9.06
N ALA A 16 -5.07 5.27 10.34
CA ALA A 16 -4.14 4.30 10.89
C ALA A 16 -4.42 2.89 10.38
N GLU A 17 -5.68 2.45 10.42
CA GLU A 17 -6.08 1.13 9.90
C GLU A 17 -6.00 1.07 8.36
N ALA A 18 -6.30 2.18 7.67
CA ALA A 18 -6.13 2.26 6.22
C ALA A 18 -4.67 2.07 5.80
N ILE A 19 -3.76 2.75 6.48
CA ILE A 19 -2.31 2.63 6.25
C ILE A 19 -1.83 1.22 6.63
N ALA A 20 -2.32 0.64 7.74
CA ALA A 20 -1.98 -0.73 8.12
C ALA A 20 -2.36 -1.75 7.05
N THR A 21 -3.59 -1.66 6.52
CA THR A 21 -4.07 -2.51 5.42
C THR A 21 -3.20 -2.35 4.17
N MET A 22 -2.85 -1.11 3.81
CA MET A 22 -1.97 -0.85 2.65
C MET A 22 -0.57 -1.45 2.86
N LEU A 23 0.01 -1.33 4.05
CA LEU A 23 1.32 -1.92 4.36
C LEU A 23 1.31 -3.45 4.24
N GLU A 24 0.20 -4.11 4.61
CA GLU A 24 0.03 -5.55 4.41
C GLU A 24 -0.02 -5.93 2.93
N LEU A 25 -0.70 -5.13 2.10
CA LEU A 25 -0.74 -5.32 0.65
C LEU A 25 0.64 -5.13 0.01
N ALA A 26 1.35 -4.06 0.38
CA ALA A 26 2.71 -3.79 -0.07
C ALA A 26 3.66 -4.94 0.32
N ALA A 27 3.60 -5.41 1.58
CA ALA A 27 4.40 -6.53 2.05
C ALA A 27 4.08 -7.83 1.30
N THR A 28 2.81 -8.07 0.96
CA THR A 28 2.39 -9.24 0.18
C THR A 28 2.97 -9.19 -1.23
N ALA A 29 2.86 -8.05 -1.92
CA ALA A 29 3.41 -7.87 -3.27
C ALA A 29 4.93 -8.08 -3.30
N VAL A 30 5.67 -7.58 -2.32
CA VAL A 30 7.12 -7.81 -2.20
C VAL A 30 7.46 -9.29 -1.99
N ARG A 31 6.68 -10.00 -1.15
CA ARG A 31 6.89 -11.44 -0.91
C ARG A 31 6.60 -12.27 -2.16
N GLU A 32 5.52 -11.97 -2.87
CA GLU A 32 5.15 -12.66 -4.11
C GLU A 32 6.19 -12.46 -5.23
N ALA A 33 6.81 -11.29 -5.29
CA ALA A 33 7.87 -11.00 -6.26
C ALA A 33 9.17 -11.78 -6.01
N GLY A 34 9.33 -12.43 -4.85
CA GLY A 34 10.43 -13.36 -4.59
C GLY A 34 11.83 -12.73 -4.70
N GLY A 35 11.96 -11.43 -4.42
CA GLY A 35 13.22 -10.69 -4.55
C GLY A 35 13.43 -10.00 -5.91
N THR A 36 12.45 -10.09 -6.82
CA THR A 36 12.40 -9.28 -8.04
C THR A 36 11.95 -7.86 -7.70
N ALA A 37 12.40 -6.88 -8.49
CA ALA A 37 11.93 -5.52 -8.35
C ALA A 37 10.41 -5.42 -8.65
N VAL A 38 9.72 -4.58 -7.88
CA VAL A 38 8.29 -4.31 -8.00
C VAL A 38 8.10 -2.81 -8.10
N ASP A 39 7.33 -2.39 -9.10
CA ASP A 39 6.92 -1.00 -9.27
C ASP A 39 5.40 -0.98 -9.41
N LEU A 40 4.72 -0.41 -8.42
CA LEU A 40 3.27 -0.24 -8.41
C LEU A 40 2.97 1.26 -8.40
N THR A 41 2.35 1.74 -9.47
CA THR A 41 1.93 3.13 -9.61
C THR A 41 0.40 3.22 -9.55
N ASP A 42 -0.11 4.35 -9.05
CA ASP A 42 -1.53 4.71 -9.09
C ASP A 42 -2.48 3.64 -8.50
N GLN A 43 -2.05 2.94 -7.47
CA GLN A 43 -2.88 1.94 -6.81
C GLN A 43 -3.96 2.63 -5.98
N THR A 44 -5.17 2.07 -6.04
CA THR A 44 -6.29 2.50 -5.20
C THR A 44 -6.87 1.30 -4.50
N THR A 45 -6.95 1.36 -3.18
CA THR A 45 -7.55 0.31 -2.35
C THR A 45 -8.66 0.91 -1.50
N THR A 46 -9.82 0.26 -1.51
CA THR A 46 -10.92 0.62 -0.60
C THR A 46 -10.79 -0.20 0.69
N VAL A 47 -10.68 0.49 1.81
CA VAL A 47 -10.72 -0.12 3.14
C VAL A 47 -12.12 0.06 3.70
N ASN A 48 -12.84 -1.05 3.85
CA ASN A 48 -14.21 -1.05 4.35
C ASN A 48 -14.18 -1.18 5.87
N GLN A 49 -14.21 -0.04 6.57
CA GLN A 49 -14.49 -0.02 8.01
C GLN A 49 -15.98 0.03 8.26
N GLU A 50 -16.40 -0.49 9.42
CA GLU A 50 -17.75 -0.86 9.86
C GLU A 50 -18.90 0.15 9.60
N SER A 51 -18.62 1.36 9.11
CA SER A 51 -19.60 2.28 8.51
C SER A 51 -19.01 3.34 7.56
N HIS A 52 -17.69 3.40 7.37
CA HIS A 52 -17.01 4.47 6.64
C HIS A 52 -15.98 3.88 5.66
N PRO A 53 -16.40 3.49 4.45
CA PRO A 53 -15.45 3.07 3.44
C PRO A 53 -14.52 4.25 3.10
N GLN A 54 -13.22 3.98 3.10
CA GLN A 54 -12.21 4.98 2.76
C GLN A 54 -11.32 4.49 1.62
N GLN A 55 -10.89 5.42 0.77
CA GLN A 55 -9.93 5.14 -0.30
C GLN A 55 -8.52 5.45 0.18
N VAL A 56 -7.61 4.52 -0.10
CA VAL A 56 -6.17 4.67 0.06
C VAL A 56 -5.56 4.71 -1.34
N TYR A 57 -4.93 5.83 -1.68
CA TYR A 57 -4.13 5.96 -2.89
C TYR A 57 -2.69 5.69 -2.53
N TRP A 58 -2.03 4.81 -3.27
CA TRP A 58 -0.66 4.45 -2.94
C TRP A 58 0.16 4.07 -4.15
N SER A 59 1.48 4.19 -3.99
CA SER A 59 2.48 3.70 -4.92
C SER A 59 3.63 3.10 -4.14
N MET A 60 4.30 2.14 -4.74
CA MET A 60 5.41 1.44 -4.13
C MET A 60 6.49 1.16 -5.18
N HIS A 61 7.73 1.47 -4.82
CA HIS A 61 8.90 1.03 -5.53
C HIS A 61 9.75 0.15 -4.60
N PHE A 62 9.98 -1.09 -5.02
CA PHE A 62 10.88 -2.04 -4.36
C PHE A 62 11.91 -2.50 -5.38
N GLY A 63 13.17 -2.14 -5.20
CA GLY A 63 14.20 -2.37 -6.21
C GLY A 63 15.52 -1.70 -5.87
N GLY A 64 16.57 -2.01 -6.62
CA GLY A 64 17.91 -1.47 -6.43
C GLY A 64 18.58 -1.10 -7.74
#